data_AF-A0A2G6PER6-F1
#
_entry.id   AF-A0A2G6PER6-F1
#
_cell.length_a   1.000
_cell.length_b   1.000
_cell.length_c   1.000
_cell.angle_alpha   90.00
_cell.angle_beta   90.00
_cell.angle_gamma   90.00
#
_symmetry.space_group_name_H-M   'P 1'
#
loop_
_entity.id
_entity.type
_entity.pdbx_description
1 polymer ?
#
loop_
_entity_poly.entity_id
_entity_poly.type
_entity_poly.pdbx_seq_one_letter_code
_entity_poly.pdbx_strand_id
1 'polypeptide(L)'
;MNALTFDTLAYTKTLREAGIDEKQAEAQAVALVNILKNSTDELATRADIDRLSTATKTDIDRLSTATKTDIDRLSTDITQLATTTKTDIDRLSADIDRLGTATKTDIDRLSADITQLATTTKTDIDRLSADITQLATTTKTDIAELATATKAEIVTVKTDVARLEERTTGQFTLLRWMASFNLALSVALLWLLIRNTI
;
A
#
# COMPACT_ATOMS: atom_id res chain seq x y z
N MET A 1 17.18 43.49 -74.21
CA MET A 1 16.89 42.60 -75.36
C MET A 1 17.70 43.11 -76.53
N ASN A 2 18.57 42.31 -77.14
CA ASN A 2 18.91 42.59 -78.52
C ASN A 2 17.61 42.32 -79.28
N ALA A 3 16.91 43.39 -79.68
CA ALA A 3 15.80 43.25 -80.60
C ALA A 3 16.33 42.46 -81.80
N LEU A 4 15.60 41.43 -82.22
CA LEU A 4 15.89 40.76 -83.49
C LEU A 4 15.68 41.84 -84.56
N THR A 5 16.76 42.52 -84.96
CA THR A 5 16.67 43.64 -85.89
C THR A 5 16.52 43.07 -87.29
N PHE A 6 15.28 43.00 -87.77
CA PHE A 6 14.97 42.65 -89.14
C PHE A 6 14.93 43.92 -89.98
N ASP A 7 15.90 44.08 -90.90
CA ASP A 7 15.93 45.20 -91.83
C ASP A 7 15.01 44.91 -93.03
N THR A 8 13.78 45.37 -92.91
CA THR A 8 12.76 45.23 -93.96
C THR A 8 13.23 45.82 -95.28
N LEU A 9 13.94 46.96 -95.28
CA LEU A 9 14.36 47.65 -96.50
C LEU A 9 15.46 46.88 -97.23
N ALA A 10 16.47 46.40 -96.50
CA ALA A 10 17.52 45.56 -97.06
C ALA A 10 16.96 44.24 -97.61
N TYR A 11 15.99 43.64 -96.91
CA TYR A 11 15.32 42.42 -97.35
C TYR A 11 14.51 42.64 -98.64
N THR A 12 13.67 43.68 -98.69
CA THR A 12 12.89 44.03 -99.89
C THR A 12 13.80 44.32 -101.10
N LYS A 13 14.92 45.03 -100.88
CA LYS A 13 15.91 45.31 -101.94
C LYS A 13 16.52 44.02 -102.49
N THR A 14 16.86 43.07 -101.63
CA THR A 14 17.39 41.76 -102.03
C THR A 14 16.39 40.98 -102.90
N LEU A 15 15.11 40.98 -102.55
CA LEU A 15 14.06 40.32 -103.34
C LEU A 15 13.87 40.96 -104.72
N ARG A 16 13.94 42.31 -104.80
CA ARG A 16 13.88 43.04 -106.06
C ARG A 16 15.07 42.76 -106.97
N GLU A 17 16.28 42.73 -106.41
CA GLU A 17 17.51 42.37 -107.13
C GLU A 17 17.48 40.92 -107.63
N ALA A 18 16.76 40.04 -106.94
CA ALA A 18 16.49 38.66 -107.37
C ALA A 18 15.35 38.53 -108.42
N GLY A 19 14.76 39.65 -108.87
CA GLY A 19 13.75 39.68 -109.92
C GLY A 19 12.29 39.58 -109.46
N ILE A 20 12.00 39.71 -108.16
CA ILE A 20 10.63 39.77 -107.64
C ILE A 20 10.06 41.19 -107.81
N ASP A 21 8.80 41.28 -108.26
CA ASP A 21 8.08 42.55 -108.41
C ASP A 21 8.00 43.33 -107.10
N GLU A 22 8.06 44.66 -107.16
CA GLU A 22 8.13 45.55 -106.00
C GLU A 22 6.96 45.32 -105.02
N LYS A 23 5.73 45.16 -105.53
CA LYS A 23 4.56 44.92 -104.66
C LYS A 23 4.63 43.56 -103.97
N GLN A 24 5.17 42.56 -104.65
CA GLN A 24 5.33 41.21 -104.10
C GLN A 24 6.48 41.16 -103.07
N ALA A 25 7.59 41.86 -103.33
CA ALA A 25 8.73 41.97 -102.43
C ALA A 25 8.32 42.66 -101.12
N GLU A 26 7.55 43.75 -101.19
CA GLU A 26 7.02 44.45 -100.01
C GLU A 26 6.04 43.57 -99.23
N ALA A 27 5.11 42.90 -99.92
CA ALA A 27 4.13 42.01 -99.27
C ALA A 27 4.81 40.85 -98.52
N GLN A 28 5.86 40.24 -99.09
CA GLN A 28 6.64 39.19 -98.44
C GLN A 28 7.43 39.71 -97.23
N ALA A 29 8.06 40.89 -97.35
CA ALA A 29 8.78 41.51 -96.24
C ALA A 29 7.85 41.82 -95.06
N VAL A 30 6.65 42.34 -95.33
CA VAL A 30 5.63 42.61 -94.31
C VAL A 30 5.10 41.31 -93.68
N ALA A 31 4.80 40.29 -94.49
CA ALA A 31 4.37 38.99 -93.97
C ALA A 31 5.41 38.35 -93.05
N LEU A 32 6.69 38.39 -93.44
CA LEU A 32 7.80 37.87 -92.63
C LEU A 32 8.00 38.68 -91.35
N VAL A 33 7.91 40.02 -91.40
CA VAL A 33 7.96 40.87 -90.20
C VAL A 33 6.82 40.54 -89.23
N ASN A 34 5.60 40.32 -89.74
CA ASN A 34 4.46 39.97 -88.89
C ASN A 34 4.61 38.58 -88.26
N ILE A 35 5.12 37.60 -89.01
CA ILE A 35 5.43 36.26 -88.48
C ILE A 35 6.52 36.35 -87.40
N LEU A 36 7.59 37.11 -87.66
CA LEU A 36 8.70 37.29 -86.72
C LEU A 36 8.23 38.00 -85.43
N LYS A 37 7.44 39.07 -85.54
CA LYS A 37 6.86 39.78 -84.37
C LYS A 37 6.00 38.86 -83.52
N ASN A 38 5.04 38.17 -84.13
CA ASN A 38 4.17 37.23 -83.42
C ASN A 38 4.98 36.10 -82.78
N SER A 39 6.00 35.58 -83.46
CA SER A 39 6.87 34.52 -82.92
C SER A 39 7.75 35.02 -81.78
N THR A 40 8.19 36.28 -81.79
CA THR A 40 9.03 36.85 -80.72
C THR A 40 8.24 37.31 -79.50
N ASP A 41 6.98 37.69 -79.66
CA ASP A 41 6.11 38.11 -78.55
C ASP A 41 5.77 36.96 -77.59
N GLU A 42 5.78 35.72 -78.08
CA GLU A 42 5.54 34.51 -77.28
C GLU A 42 6.81 33.97 -76.58
N LEU A 43 8.00 34.48 -76.91
CA LEU A 43 9.26 33.99 -76.35
C LEU A 43 9.56 34.62 -74.99
N ALA A 44 9.88 33.77 -74.01
CA ALA A 44 10.42 34.23 -72.73
C ALA A 44 11.74 34.98 -72.96
N THR A 45 11.85 36.19 -72.41
CA THR A 45 13.05 36.99 -72.55
C THR A 45 14.08 36.59 -71.50
N ARG A 46 15.35 36.99 -71.70
CA ARG A 46 16.38 36.84 -70.65
C ARG A 46 15.97 37.48 -69.32
N ALA A 47 15.25 38.60 -69.36
CA ALA A 47 14.77 39.25 -68.15
C ALA A 47 13.73 38.40 -67.40
N ASP A 48 12.89 37.64 -68.11
CA ASP A 48 11.90 36.75 -67.50
C ASP A 48 12.59 35.55 -66.84
N ILE A 49 13.62 35.00 -67.50
CA ILE A 49 14.46 33.94 -66.94
C ILE A 49 15.22 34.43 -65.71
N ASP A 50 15.81 35.63 -65.77
CA ASP A 50 16.55 36.22 -64.63
C ASP A 50 15.63 36.48 -63.43
N ARG A 51 14.39 36.96 -63.69
CA ARG A 51 13.36 37.13 -62.65
C ARG A 51 12.96 35.79 -62.04
N LEU A 52 12.67 34.78 -62.87
CA LEU A 52 12.31 33.45 -62.39
C LEU A 52 13.46 32.83 -61.58
N SER A 53 14.68 32.90 -62.08
CA SER A 53 15.88 32.42 -61.38
C SER A 53 16.06 33.09 -60.01
N THR A 54 15.82 34.40 -59.94
CA THR A 54 15.90 35.15 -58.69
C THR A 54 14.79 34.74 -57.72
N ALA A 55 13.56 34.59 -58.20
CA ALA A 55 12.43 34.14 -57.40
C ALA A 55 12.65 32.73 -56.85
N THR A 56 13.01 31.77 -57.70
CA THR A 56 13.32 30.39 -57.31
C THR A 56 14.45 30.34 -56.29
N LYS A 57 15.53 31.11 -56.49
CA LYS A 57 16.63 31.17 -55.51
C LYS A 57 16.15 31.70 -54.17
N THR A 58 15.34 32.76 -54.18
CA THR A 58 14.77 33.33 -52.95
C THR A 58 13.90 32.32 -52.21
N ASP A 59 13.07 31.56 -52.93
CA ASP A 59 12.19 30.55 -52.32
C ASP A 59 12.99 29.36 -51.76
N ILE A 60 14.05 28.93 -52.44
CA ILE A 60 14.98 27.93 -51.92
C ILE A 60 15.67 28.44 -50.64
N ASP A 61 16.15 29.68 -50.64
CA ASP A 61 16.84 30.27 -49.48
C ASP A 61 15.86 30.42 -48.28
N ARG A 62 14.59 30.76 -48.53
CA ARG A 62 13.51 30.77 -47.52
C ARG A 62 13.24 29.38 -46.97
N LEU A 63 13.07 28.39 -47.85
CA LEU A 63 12.80 27.01 -47.45
C LEU A 63 13.96 26.45 -46.61
N SER A 64 15.20 26.67 -47.06
CA SER A 64 16.41 26.28 -46.33
C SER A 64 16.44 26.88 -44.91
N THR A 65 16.10 28.17 -44.79
CA THR A 65 16.04 28.84 -43.49
C THR A 65 14.93 28.30 -42.59
N ALA A 66 13.74 28.05 -43.15
CA ALA A 66 12.62 27.47 -42.42
C ALA A 66 12.96 26.06 -41.91
N THR A 67 13.48 25.19 -42.80
CA THR A 67 13.90 23.83 -42.44
C THR A 67 15.02 23.84 -41.40
N LYS A 68 16.01 24.73 -41.51
CA LYS A 68 17.06 24.92 -40.49
C LYS A 68 16.45 25.23 -39.12
N THR A 69 15.49 26.16 -39.09
CA THR A 69 14.79 26.57 -37.86
C THR A 69 14.01 25.41 -37.24
N ASP A 70 13.28 24.66 -38.05
CA ASP A 70 12.52 23.49 -37.59
C ASP A 70 13.44 22.39 -37.03
N ILE A 71 14.58 22.14 -37.68
CA ILE A 71 15.59 21.19 -37.20
C ILE A 71 16.18 21.63 -35.87
N ASP A 72 16.51 22.93 -35.72
CA ASP A 72 17.07 23.46 -34.48
C ASP A 72 16.05 23.40 -33.33
N ARG A 73 14.76 23.65 -33.64
CA ARG A 73 13.66 23.49 -32.68
C ARG A 73 13.49 22.04 -32.25
N LEU A 74 13.42 21.10 -33.20
CA LEU A 74 13.31 19.67 -32.90
C LEU A 74 14.50 19.17 -32.08
N SER A 75 15.72 19.63 -32.38
CA SER A 75 16.92 19.28 -31.61
C SER A 75 16.83 19.76 -30.15
N THR A 76 16.26 20.95 -29.94
CA THR A 76 15.99 21.50 -28.61
C THR A 76 14.93 20.68 -27.88
N ASP A 77 13.80 20.40 -28.54
CA ASP A 77 12.68 19.63 -27.97
C ASP A 77 13.14 18.21 -27.58
N ILE A 78 13.96 17.55 -28.42
CA ILE A 78 14.55 16.23 -28.14
C ILE A 78 15.46 16.30 -26.91
N THR A 79 16.31 17.32 -26.80
CA THR A 79 17.22 17.50 -25.67
C THR A 79 16.45 17.74 -24.36
N GLN A 80 15.39 18.54 -24.42
CA GLN A 80 14.52 18.82 -23.28
C GLN A 80 13.75 17.57 -22.84
N LEU A 81 13.22 16.79 -23.80
CA LEU A 81 12.55 15.54 -23.52
C LEU A 81 13.50 14.53 -22.86
N ALA A 82 14.70 14.35 -23.42
CA ALA A 82 15.71 13.47 -22.85
C ALA A 82 16.10 13.86 -21.41
N THR A 83 16.25 15.17 -21.14
CA THR A 83 16.57 15.68 -19.80
C THR A 83 15.42 15.44 -18.82
N THR A 84 14.18 15.70 -19.25
CA THR A 84 12.98 15.48 -18.43
C THR A 84 12.83 14.01 -18.10
N THR A 85 12.88 13.14 -19.11
CA THR A 85 12.78 11.69 -18.93
C THR A 85 13.88 11.15 -18.02
N LYS A 86 15.14 11.60 -18.18
CA LYS A 86 16.23 11.18 -17.30
C LYS A 86 15.98 11.58 -15.84
N THR A 87 15.49 12.81 -15.63
CA THR A 87 15.19 13.30 -14.28
C THR A 87 14.04 12.50 -13.64
N ASP A 88 13.01 12.18 -14.42
CA ASP A 88 11.87 11.39 -13.91
C ASP A 88 12.26 9.94 -13.60
N ILE A 89 13.12 9.34 -14.43
CA ILE A 89 13.71 8.02 -14.15
C ILE A 89 14.50 8.06 -12.84
N ASP A 90 15.37 9.07 -12.65
CA ASP A 90 16.17 9.19 -11.43
C ASP A 90 15.31 9.36 -10.18
N ARG A 91 14.21 10.12 -10.27
CA ARG A 91 13.23 10.26 -9.18
C ARG A 91 12.56 8.93 -8.86
N LEU A 92 12.07 8.22 -9.88
CA LEU A 92 11.42 6.92 -9.70
C LEU A 92 12.38 5.89 -9.08
N SER A 93 13.65 5.86 -9.52
CA SER A 93 14.66 5.00 -8.90
C SER A 93 14.86 5.33 -7.42
N ALA A 94 14.98 6.62 -7.07
CA ALA A 94 15.12 7.03 -5.68
C ALA A 94 13.88 6.69 -4.83
N ASP A 95 12.68 6.80 -5.39
CA ASP A 95 11.43 6.45 -4.69
C ASP A 95 11.31 4.94 -4.49
N ILE A 96 11.74 4.13 -5.46
CA ILE A 96 11.82 2.66 -5.32
C ILE A 96 12.79 2.28 -4.19
N ASP A 97 13.97 2.90 -4.12
CA ASP A 97 14.95 2.62 -3.06
C ASP A 97 14.44 3.00 -1.67
N ARG A 98 13.75 4.15 -1.56
CA ARG A 98 13.11 4.60 -0.33
C ARG A 98 12.01 3.63 0.11
N LEU A 99 11.16 3.21 -0.82
CA LEU A 99 10.08 2.26 -0.52
C LEU A 99 10.66 0.92 -0.07
N GLY A 100 11.69 0.41 -0.75
CA GLY A 100 12.38 -0.83 -0.36
C GLY A 100 12.96 -0.76 1.05
N THR A 101 13.59 0.36 1.40
CA THR A 101 14.15 0.60 2.74
C THR A 101 13.07 0.67 3.81
N ALA A 102 11.97 1.39 3.54
CA ALA A 102 10.85 1.52 4.46
C ALA A 102 10.19 0.16 4.71
N THR A 103 9.86 -0.58 3.64
CA THR A 103 9.27 -1.92 3.75
C THR A 103 10.17 -2.89 4.50
N LYS A 104 11.49 -2.88 4.26
CA LYS A 104 12.42 -3.73 5.00
C LYS A 104 12.43 -3.39 6.50
N THR A 105 12.41 -2.11 6.85
CA THR A 105 12.36 -1.63 8.24
C THR A 105 11.08 -2.08 8.94
N ASP A 106 9.94 -1.97 8.25
CA ASP A 106 8.64 -2.38 8.81
C ASP A 106 8.57 -3.90 9.02
N ILE A 107 9.11 -4.70 8.08
CA ILE A 107 9.21 -6.16 8.21
C ILE A 107 10.09 -6.53 9.42
N ASP A 108 11.24 -5.86 9.60
CA ASP A 108 12.14 -6.12 10.72
C ASP A 108 11.47 -5.80 12.05
N ARG A 109 10.75 -4.68 12.14
CA ARG A 109 9.99 -4.29 13.33
C ARG A 109 8.90 -5.32 13.64
N LEU A 110 8.09 -5.70 12.64
CA LEU A 110 7.03 -6.70 12.84
C LEU A 110 7.61 -8.05 13.28
N SER A 111 8.75 -8.46 12.74
CA SER A 111 9.42 -9.71 13.14
C SER A 111 9.90 -9.66 14.59
N ALA A 112 10.42 -8.52 15.03
CA ALA A 112 10.81 -8.30 16.42
C ALA A 112 9.59 -8.31 17.36
N ASP A 113 8.51 -7.60 17.00
CA ASP A 113 7.27 -7.54 17.78
C ASP A 113 6.64 -8.93 17.93
N ILE A 114 6.61 -9.74 16.87
CA ILE A 114 6.12 -11.13 16.91
C ILE A 114 6.97 -11.98 17.87
N THR A 115 8.29 -11.85 17.81
CA THR A 115 9.21 -12.59 18.68
C THR A 115 9.03 -12.20 20.15
N GLN A 116 8.86 -10.90 20.41
CA GLN A 116 8.60 -10.38 21.75
C GLN A 116 7.25 -10.88 22.27
N LEU A 117 6.19 -10.80 21.47
CA LEU A 117 4.86 -11.28 21.83
C LEU A 117 4.89 -12.77 22.17
N ALA A 118 5.54 -13.60 21.34
CA ALA A 118 5.67 -15.04 21.57
C ALA A 118 6.40 -15.33 22.90
N THR A 119 7.46 -14.57 23.20
CA THR A 119 8.23 -14.70 24.45
C THR A 119 7.40 -14.33 25.67
N THR A 120 6.69 -13.20 25.62
CA THR A 120 5.81 -12.73 26.70
C THR A 120 4.69 -13.74 26.94
N THR A 121 3.98 -14.17 25.89
CA THR A 121 2.90 -15.14 26.01
C THR A 121 3.39 -16.47 26.58
N LYS A 122 4.56 -16.96 26.16
CA LYS A 122 5.14 -18.19 26.74
C LYS A 122 5.44 -18.03 28.23
N THR A 123 6.00 -16.89 28.62
CA THR A 123 6.30 -16.58 30.03
C THR A 123 5.03 -16.52 30.87
N ASP A 124 3.98 -15.87 30.37
CA ASP A 124 2.69 -15.77 31.05
C ASP A 124 2.03 -17.14 31.21
N ILE A 125 2.08 -17.98 30.16
CA ILE A 125 1.58 -19.37 30.21
C ILE A 125 2.34 -20.20 31.25
N ASP A 126 3.68 -20.10 31.29
CA ASP A 126 4.49 -20.83 32.25
C ASP A 126 4.18 -20.40 33.69
N ARG A 127 4.02 -19.09 33.90
CA ARG A 127 3.63 -18.53 35.20
C ARG A 127 2.25 -19.03 35.62
N LEU A 128 1.24 -18.94 34.76
CA LEU A 128 -0.10 -19.44 35.05
C LEU A 128 -0.10 -20.94 35.35
N SER A 129 0.71 -21.72 34.63
CA SER A 129 0.86 -23.16 34.86
C SER A 129 1.46 -23.46 36.24
N ALA A 130 2.45 -22.67 36.66
CA ALA A 130 3.04 -22.76 38.00
C ALA A 130 2.04 -22.36 39.09
N ASP A 131 1.33 -21.24 38.92
CA ASP A 131 0.31 -20.75 39.85
C ASP A 131 -0.81 -21.79 40.04
N ILE A 132 -1.29 -22.42 38.95
CA ILE A 132 -2.28 -23.50 39.01
C ILE A 132 -1.75 -24.71 39.80
N THR A 133 -0.49 -25.10 39.56
CA THR A 133 0.14 -26.24 40.26
C THR A 133 0.28 -25.96 41.76
N GLN A 134 0.67 -24.73 42.11
CA GLN A 134 0.78 -24.28 43.49
C GLN A 134 -0.59 -24.26 44.16
N LEU A 135 -1.60 -23.68 43.52
CA LEU A 135 -2.96 -23.63 44.04
C LEU A 135 -3.52 -25.04 44.30
N ALA A 136 -3.33 -25.98 43.36
CA ALA A 136 -3.75 -27.37 43.52
C ALA A 136 -3.05 -28.05 44.72
N THR A 137 -1.77 -27.75 44.94
CA THR A 137 -0.99 -28.29 46.06
C THR A 137 -1.45 -27.73 47.39
N THR A 138 -1.67 -26.41 47.46
CA THR A 138 -2.18 -25.74 48.67
C THR A 138 -3.57 -26.26 49.01
N THR A 139 -4.51 -26.28 48.05
CA THR A 139 -5.87 -26.79 48.28
C THR A 139 -5.86 -28.24 48.76
N LYS A 140 -5.02 -29.10 48.18
CA LYS A 140 -4.89 -30.49 48.64
C LYS A 140 -4.39 -30.59 50.08
N THR A 141 -3.44 -29.73 50.46
CA THR A 141 -2.88 -29.66 51.81
C THR A 141 -3.93 -29.18 52.79
N ASP A 142 -4.61 -28.06 52.49
CA ASP A 142 -5.67 -27.49 53.32
C ASP A 142 -6.80 -28.51 53.56
N ILE A 143 -7.22 -29.26 52.53
CA ILE A 143 -8.22 -30.33 52.67
C ILE A 143 -7.73 -31.44 53.61
N ALA A 144 -6.47 -31.85 53.50
CA ALA A 144 -5.90 -32.90 54.35
C ALA A 144 -5.77 -32.46 55.81
N GLU A 145 -5.38 -31.20 56.03
CA GLU A 145 -5.31 -30.59 57.35
C GLU A 145 -6.70 -30.47 57.98
N LEU A 146 -7.68 -29.98 57.22
CA LEU A 146 -9.07 -29.88 57.68
C LEU A 146 -9.63 -31.27 58.02
N ALA A 147 -9.42 -32.28 57.18
CA ALA A 147 -9.85 -33.65 57.45
C ALA A 147 -9.23 -34.20 58.75
N THR A 148 -7.95 -33.89 59.02
CA THR A 148 -7.26 -34.28 60.25
C THR A 148 -7.83 -33.57 61.47
N ALA A 149 -8.05 -32.25 61.37
CA ALA A 149 -8.64 -31.44 62.43
C ALA A 149 -10.06 -31.92 62.79
N THR A 150 -10.93 -32.10 61.78
CA THR A 150 -12.29 -32.63 61.99
C THR A 150 -12.26 -34.02 62.63
N LYS A 151 -11.34 -34.90 62.21
CA LYS A 151 -11.20 -36.24 62.84
C LYS A 151 -10.79 -36.12 64.32
N ALA A 152 -9.89 -35.20 64.65
CA ALA A 152 -9.48 -34.95 66.03
C ALA A 152 -10.64 -34.40 66.88
N GLU A 153 -11.39 -33.43 66.37
CA GLU A 153 -12.58 -32.88 67.03
C GLU A 153 -13.65 -33.96 67.28
N ILE A 154 -13.91 -34.84 66.31
CA ILE A 154 -14.82 -35.98 66.48
C ILE A 154 -14.36 -36.91 67.61
N VAL A 155 -13.06 -37.18 67.73
CA VAL A 155 -12.52 -38.02 68.82
C VAL A 155 -12.70 -37.33 70.18
N THR A 156 -12.45 -36.03 70.26
CA THR A 156 -12.69 -35.23 71.48
C THR A 156 -14.16 -35.30 71.88
N VAL A 157 -15.08 -35.03 70.95
CA VAL A 157 -16.53 -35.10 71.19
C VAL A 157 -16.97 -36.49 71.64
N LYS A 158 -16.47 -37.56 71.00
CA LYS A 158 -16.78 -38.95 71.43
C LYS A 158 -16.31 -39.22 72.87
N THR A 159 -15.13 -38.72 73.23
CA THR A 159 -14.58 -38.87 74.59
C THR A 159 -15.45 -38.13 75.61
N ASP A 160 -15.86 -36.91 75.29
CA ASP A 160 -16.72 -36.11 76.17
C ASP A 160 -18.10 -36.73 76.34
N VAL A 161 -18.68 -37.30 75.27
CA VAL A 161 -19.94 -38.07 75.34
C VAL A 161 -19.79 -39.27 76.27
N ALA A 162 -18.73 -40.07 76.12
CA ALA A 162 -18.49 -41.22 76.99
C ALA A 162 -18.37 -40.82 78.48
N ARG A 163 -17.67 -39.72 78.77
CA ARG A 163 -17.59 -39.18 80.15
C ARG A 163 -18.94 -38.72 80.68
N LEU A 164 -19.78 -38.10 79.84
CA LEU A 164 -21.13 -37.70 80.22
C LEU A 164 -22.02 -38.92 80.53
N GLU A 165 -21.91 -39.99 79.73
CA GLU A 165 -22.61 -41.26 79.97
C GLU A 165 -22.18 -41.91 81.29
N GLU A 166 -20.87 -41.97 81.58
CA GLU A 166 -20.35 -42.47 82.84
C GLU A 166 -20.84 -41.65 84.03
N ARG A 167 -20.75 -40.31 83.95
CA ARG A 167 -21.24 -39.40 85.00
C ARG A 167 -22.74 -39.59 85.24
N THR A 168 -23.52 -39.68 84.18
CA THR A 168 -24.98 -39.83 84.23
C THR A 168 -25.35 -41.18 84.87
N THR A 169 -24.74 -42.27 84.40
CA THR A 169 -24.91 -43.62 84.97
C THR A 169 -24.52 -43.68 86.44
N GLY A 170 -23.40 -43.02 86.80
CA GLY A 170 -22.95 -42.91 88.19
C GLY A 170 -23.96 -42.17 89.08
N GLN A 171 -24.48 -41.03 88.62
CA GLN A 171 -25.52 -40.28 89.33
C GLN A 171 -26.82 -41.10 89.50
N PHE A 172 -27.28 -41.80 88.46
CA PHE A 172 -28.46 -42.67 88.57
C PHE A 172 -28.22 -43.84 89.53
N THR A 173 -27.03 -44.42 89.53
CA THR A 173 -26.67 -45.50 90.46
C THR A 173 -26.70 -45.01 91.91
N LEU A 174 -26.12 -43.83 92.18
CA LEU A 174 -26.22 -43.18 93.48
C LEU A 174 -27.66 -42.89 93.88
N LEU A 175 -28.48 -42.35 92.97
CA LEU A 175 -29.88 -42.06 93.22
C LEU A 175 -30.66 -43.34 93.58
N ARG A 176 -30.41 -44.45 92.88
CA ARG A 176 -31.01 -45.76 93.19
C ARG A 176 -30.60 -46.25 94.58
N TRP A 177 -29.31 -46.16 94.94
CA TRP A 177 -28.83 -46.50 96.28
C TRP A 177 -29.51 -45.64 97.36
N MET A 178 -29.59 -44.33 97.15
CA MET A 178 -30.26 -43.40 98.07
C MET A 178 -31.75 -43.71 98.20
N ALA A 179 -32.45 -44.03 97.09
CA ALA A 179 -33.86 -44.40 97.11
C ALA A 179 -34.09 -45.70 97.86
N SER A 180 -33.27 -46.73 97.61
CA SER A 180 -33.33 -48.01 98.35
C SER A 180 -33.05 -47.82 99.84
N PHE A 181 -32.07 -47.00 100.21
CA PHE A 181 -31.77 -46.68 101.60
C PHE A 181 -32.93 -45.95 102.29
N ASN A 182 -33.49 -44.91 101.65
CA ASN A 182 -34.64 -44.18 102.17
C ASN A 182 -35.88 -45.07 102.31
N LEU A 183 -36.14 -45.96 101.35
CA LEU A 183 -37.22 -46.93 101.42
C LEU A 183 -37.04 -47.89 102.61
N ALA A 184 -35.84 -48.45 102.78
CA ALA A 184 -35.51 -49.33 103.91
C ALA A 184 -35.69 -48.62 105.26
N LEU A 185 -35.23 -47.37 105.37
CA LEU A 185 -35.43 -46.53 106.55
C LEU A 185 -36.92 -46.29 106.82
N SER A 186 -37.71 -45.99 105.79
CA SER A 186 -39.14 -45.74 105.90
C SER A 186 -39.91 -46.97 106.37
N VAL A 187 -39.58 -48.16 105.84
CA VAL A 187 -40.16 -49.45 106.27
C VAL A 187 -39.78 -49.77 107.71
N ALA A 188 -38.53 -49.54 108.12
CA ALA A 188 -38.08 -49.76 109.49
C ALA A 188 -38.82 -48.86 110.50
N LEU A 189 -39.01 -47.59 110.17
CA LEU A 189 -39.78 -46.65 110.99
C LEU A 189 -41.26 -47.05 111.10
N LEU A 190 -41.90 -47.46 110.00
CA LEU A 190 -43.27 -47.98 110.00
C LEU A 190 -43.41 -49.24 110.87
N TRP A 191 -42.46 -50.17 110.78
CA TRP A 191 -42.46 -51.37 111.63
C TRP A 191 -42.37 -51.02 113.12
N LEU A 192 -41.51 -50.06 113.47
CA LEU A 192 -41.33 -49.59 114.85
C LEU A 192 -42.59 -48.88 115.38
N LEU A 193 -43.27 -48.10 114.53
CA LEU A 193 -44.57 -47.50 114.84
C LEU A 193 -45.65 -48.56 115.10
N ILE A 194 -45.81 -49.54 114.20
CA ILE A 194 -46.80 -50.63 114.34
C ILE A 194 -46.56 -51.42 115.62
N ARG A 195 -45.30 -51.78 115.92
CA ARG A 195 -44.92 -52.53 117.12
C ARG A 195 -45.25 -51.79 118.43
N ASN A 196 -45.19 -50.45 118.42
CA ASN A 196 -45.48 -49.65 119.60
C ASN A 196 -46.99 -49.35 119.79
N THR A 197 -47.85 -49.67 118.81
CA THR A 197 -49.30 -49.43 118.84
C THR A 197 -50.16 -50.69 119.08
N ILE A 198 -49.54 -51.85 119.26
CA ILE A 198 -50.17 -53.14 119.62
C ILE A 198 -49.71 -53.53 121.02
#